data_AF-A0A1Q4VPT5-F1
#
_entry.id   AF-A0A1Q4VPT5-F1
#
_cell.length_a   1.000
_cell.length_b   1.000
_cell.length_c   1.000
_cell.angle_alpha   90.00
_cell.angle_beta   90.00
_cell.angle_gamma   90.00
#
_symmetry.space_group_name_H-M   'P 1'
#
loop_
_entity.id
_entity.type
_entity.pdbx_description
1 polymer ?
#
loop_
_entity_poly.entity_id
_entity_poly.type
_entity_poly.pdbx_seq_one_letter_code
_entity_poly.pdbx_strand_id
1 'polypeptide(L)'
;MRPRPGEVLHFSEDPTIGTFVPHVAGTARQPEAYVWAVDGDRAPDYWFPRQCPRAMAWCVPGTSVADRARVLGPGGGERVHVIEYDWLERLRTVELYAYRLPAAPFRPFGGPAPHAVVATRPVDPLGPPEPVGDLLRLHRDAGIQLRVLDNLWGFWNDVTTSTLGFSGIRLRDAKPDEGPRSQATAGTALEPSTRTAPPVRVRRRLTPPG
;
A
#
# COMPACT_ATOMS: atom_id res chain seq x y z
N MET A 1 -12.53 -6.17 8.66
CA MET A 1 -12.57 -5.60 10.01
C MET A 1 -12.97 -4.12 9.96
N ARG A 2 -14.13 -3.77 10.55
CA ARG A 2 -14.66 -2.39 10.66
C ARG A 2 -15.26 -2.18 12.05
N PRO A 3 -15.27 -0.94 12.58
CA PRO A 3 -15.99 -0.64 13.81
C PRO A 3 -17.50 -0.80 13.61
N ARG A 4 -18.21 -1.16 14.68
CA ARG A 4 -19.67 -1.07 14.75
C ARG A 4 -20.08 0.37 15.14
N PRO A 5 -21.37 0.74 15.05
CA PRO A 5 -21.82 2.03 15.56
C PRO A 5 -21.39 2.25 17.02
N GLY A 6 -20.81 3.42 17.31
CA GLY A 6 -20.30 3.76 18.65
C GLY A 6 -18.90 3.22 18.96
N GLU A 7 -18.22 2.59 18.00
CA GLU A 7 -16.86 2.06 18.16
C GLU A 7 -15.84 2.80 17.29
N VAL A 8 -14.59 2.80 17.74
CA VAL A 8 -13.39 3.09 16.93
C VAL A 8 -12.40 1.94 17.12
N LEU A 9 -11.47 1.77 16.18
CA LEU A 9 -10.53 0.65 16.21
C LEU A 9 -9.11 1.10 16.50
N HIS A 10 -8.39 0.28 17.27
CA HIS A 10 -6.93 0.29 17.33
C HIS A 10 -6.39 -1.03 16.80
N PHE A 11 -5.38 -0.99 15.94
CA PHE A 11 -4.73 -2.19 15.39
C PHE A 11 -3.34 -2.36 15.99
N SER A 12 -3.03 -3.56 16.47
CA SER A 12 -1.74 -3.89 17.09
C SER A 12 -1.36 -5.35 16.83
N GLU A 13 -0.05 -5.62 16.83
CA GLU A 13 0.52 -6.98 16.86
C GLU A 13 0.67 -7.51 18.29
N ASP A 14 0.44 -6.65 19.29
CA ASP A 14 0.42 -7.02 20.71
C ASP A 14 -1.03 -7.32 21.14
N PRO A 15 -1.36 -8.58 21.50
CA PRO A 15 -2.70 -8.99 21.96
C PRO A 15 -2.91 -8.80 23.48
N THR A 16 -1.96 -8.20 24.20
CA THR A 16 -1.96 -8.14 25.67
C THR A 16 -2.37 -6.78 26.24
N ILE A 17 -2.77 -5.83 25.39
CA ILE A 17 -3.07 -4.46 25.81
C ILE A 17 -4.40 -4.43 26.58
N GLY A 18 -4.33 -4.36 27.91
CA GLY A 18 -5.51 -4.27 28.78
C GLY A 18 -6.13 -2.87 28.85
N THR A 19 -5.31 -1.82 28.81
CA THR A 19 -5.74 -0.42 28.86
C THR A 19 -4.85 0.41 27.95
N PHE A 20 -5.47 1.29 27.16
CA PHE A 20 -4.74 2.25 26.34
C PHE A 20 -4.51 3.53 27.13
N VAL A 21 -3.25 3.80 27.46
CA VAL A 21 -2.83 5.02 28.15
C VAL A 21 -2.31 6.02 27.11
N PRO A 22 -2.69 7.32 27.20
CA PRO A 22 -2.14 8.33 26.33
C PRO A 22 -0.61 8.32 26.40
N HIS A 23 0.04 8.24 25.25
CA HIS A 23 1.49 8.33 25.16
C HIS A 23 1.88 9.23 24.00
N VAL A 24 3.05 9.85 24.12
CA VAL A 24 3.66 10.55 22.99
C VAL A 24 4.14 9.48 22.01
N ALA A 25 3.48 9.37 20.86
CA ALA A 25 3.91 8.42 19.85
C ALA A 25 5.32 8.82 19.39
N GLY A 26 6.26 7.87 19.25
CA GLY A 26 7.64 8.17 18.79
C GLY A 26 7.74 8.73 17.36
N THR A 27 6.61 8.89 16.65
CA THR A 27 6.49 9.57 15.36
C THR A 27 5.71 10.89 15.43
N ALA A 28 5.22 11.28 16.61
CA ALA A 28 4.47 12.51 16.78
C ALA A 28 5.40 13.72 16.65
N ARG A 29 5.00 14.68 15.80
CA ARG A 29 5.60 16.02 15.76
C ARG A 29 5.05 16.93 16.85
N GLN A 30 4.05 16.45 17.61
CA GLN A 30 3.34 17.20 18.64
C GLN A 30 3.66 16.61 20.02
N PRO A 31 3.81 17.46 21.06
CA PRO A 31 4.25 17.04 22.39
C PRO A 31 3.17 16.29 23.20
N GLU A 32 1.92 16.31 22.76
CA GLU A 32 0.81 15.78 23.54
C GLU A 32 0.70 14.25 23.46
N ALA A 33 0.37 13.65 24.60
CA ALA A 33 0.12 12.23 24.74
C ALA A 33 -1.31 11.89 24.32
N TYR A 34 -1.48 10.90 23.45
CA TYR A 34 -2.79 10.50 22.94
C TYR A 34 -2.96 8.97 22.95
N VAL A 35 -4.20 8.53 23.12
CA VAL A 35 -4.65 7.22 22.65
C VAL A 35 -5.10 7.39 21.21
N TRP A 36 -4.53 6.61 20.30
CA TRP A 36 -4.81 6.68 18.87
C TRP A 36 -5.77 5.58 18.46
N ALA A 37 -6.79 5.94 17.67
CA ALA A 37 -7.69 5.01 17.03
C ALA A 37 -8.09 5.52 15.64
N VAL A 38 -8.84 4.69 14.91
CA VAL A 38 -9.34 4.99 13.58
C VAL A 38 -10.81 4.64 13.41
N ASP A 39 -11.47 5.39 12.55
CA ASP A 39 -12.82 5.09 12.10
C ASP A 39 -12.84 3.99 11.02
N GLY A 40 -14.02 3.72 10.47
CA GLY A 40 -14.19 2.70 9.43
C GLY A 40 -13.48 3.02 8.12
N ASP A 41 -13.39 4.29 7.74
CA ASP A 41 -12.79 4.72 6.47
C ASP A 41 -11.26 4.65 6.52
N ARG A 42 -10.69 4.93 7.70
CA ARG A 42 -9.26 4.87 7.96
C ARG A 42 -8.78 3.49 8.41
N ALA A 43 -9.66 2.61 8.88
CA ALA A 43 -9.29 1.24 9.28
C ALA A 43 -8.44 0.46 8.25
N PRO A 44 -8.67 0.53 6.93
CA PRO A 44 -7.81 -0.13 5.95
C PRO A 44 -6.35 0.31 5.98
N ASP A 45 -6.07 1.54 6.40
CA ASP A 45 -4.70 2.08 6.44
C ASP A 45 -3.80 1.31 7.45
N TYR A 46 -4.43 0.45 8.27
CA TYR A 46 -3.80 -0.29 9.36
C TYR A 46 -3.91 -1.81 9.20
N TRP A 47 -4.36 -2.32 8.06
CA TRP A 47 -4.37 -3.75 7.74
C TRP A 47 -3.01 -4.26 7.27
N PHE A 48 -1.97 -3.95 8.04
CA PHE A 48 -0.57 -4.17 7.68
C PHE A 48 0.26 -4.38 8.95
N PRO A 49 1.41 -5.07 8.86
CA PRO A 49 2.41 -5.01 9.91
C PRO A 49 2.72 -3.57 10.29
N ARG A 50 2.95 -3.32 11.58
CA ARG A 50 3.08 -1.99 12.16
C ARG A 50 4.16 -1.15 11.50
N GLN A 51 5.28 -1.77 11.15
CA GLN A 51 6.44 -1.12 10.53
C GLN A 51 6.43 -1.22 8.99
N CYS A 52 5.40 -1.81 8.38
CA CYS A 52 5.31 -1.91 6.94
C CYS A 52 5.14 -0.50 6.34
N PRO A 53 6.09 -0.02 5.52
CA PRO A 53 5.92 1.19 4.75
C PRO A 53 4.78 0.96 3.75
N ARG A 54 3.87 1.94 3.67
CA ARG A 54 2.69 1.82 2.83
C ARG A 54 2.27 3.18 2.30
N ALA A 55 2.05 3.21 1.00
CA ALA A 55 1.51 4.36 0.28
C ALA A 55 0.09 4.01 -0.17
N MET A 56 -0.83 4.94 0.00
CA MET A 56 -2.25 4.69 -0.18
C MET A 56 -2.88 5.87 -0.91
N ALA A 57 -3.79 5.59 -1.83
CA ALA A 57 -4.52 6.59 -2.58
C ALA A 57 -6.00 6.18 -2.73
N TRP A 58 -6.89 7.16 -2.76
CA TRP A 58 -8.32 6.95 -2.98
C TRP A 58 -8.96 8.15 -3.65
N CYS A 59 -10.08 7.90 -4.34
CA CYS A 59 -10.88 8.97 -4.93
C CYS A 59 -11.54 9.84 -3.84
N VAL A 60 -11.53 11.14 -4.10
CA VAL A 60 -12.22 12.17 -3.31
C VAL A 60 -13.08 13.02 -4.25
N PRO A 61 -14.03 13.81 -3.74
CA PRO A 61 -14.70 14.82 -4.56
C PRO A 61 -13.67 15.71 -5.26
N GLY A 62 -13.72 15.76 -6.59
CA GLY A 62 -12.76 16.53 -7.41
C GLY A 62 -11.57 15.72 -7.96
N THR A 63 -11.45 14.43 -7.66
CA THR A 63 -10.47 13.57 -8.33
C THR A 63 -10.68 13.56 -9.84
N SER A 64 -9.63 13.85 -10.60
CA SER A 64 -9.64 13.87 -12.05
C SER A 64 -9.61 12.46 -12.63
N VAL A 65 -10.25 12.28 -13.80
CA VAL A 65 -10.22 10.99 -14.52
C VAL A 65 -8.79 10.60 -14.91
N ALA A 66 -7.96 11.59 -15.26
CA ALA A 66 -6.57 11.38 -15.62
C ALA A 66 -5.73 10.84 -14.43
N ASP A 67 -5.87 11.44 -13.25
CA ASP A 67 -5.16 10.97 -12.05
C ASP A 67 -5.68 9.62 -11.56
N ARG A 68 -7.01 9.40 -11.62
CA ARG A 68 -7.60 8.10 -11.32
C ARG A 68 -7.00 7.03 -12.23
N ALA A 69 -6.95 7.25 -13.53
CA ALA A 69 -6.39 6.30 -14.49
C ALA A 69 -4.89 6.09 -14.28
N ARG A 70 -4.12 7.16 -14.03
CA ARG A 70 -2.67 7.12 -13.84
C ARG A 70 -2.26 6.40 -12.55
N VAL A 71 -2.88 6.74 -11.43
CA VAL A 71 -2.47 6.27 -10.10
C VAL A 71 -3.26 5.02 -9.67
N LEU A 72 -4.60 5.06 -9.71
CA LEU A 72 -5.42 3.92 -9.31
C LEU A 72 -5.49 2.81 -10.38
N GLY A 73 -5.21 3.14 -11.64
CA GLY A 73 -5.05 2.16 -12.71
C GLY A 73 -6.27 1.26 -12.94
N PRO A 74 -6.13 0.24 -13.79
CA PRO A 74 -7.16 -0.78 -13.98
C PRO A 74 -7.18 -1.80 -12.83
N GLY A 75 -8.31 -2.49 -12.68
CA GLY A 75 -8.44 -3.64 -11.77
C GLY A 75 -8.59 -3.30 -10.28
N GLY A 76 -8.52 -2.02 -9.91
CA GLY A 76 -8.85 -1.50 -8.59
C GLY A 76 -10.09 -0.63 -8.63
N GLY A 77 -10.87 -0.64 -7.54
CA GLY A 77 -12.01 0.26 -7.36
C GLY A 77 -11.54 1.69 -7.10
N GLU A 78 -12.11 2.31 -6.07
CA GLU A 78 -11.85 3.72 -5.73
C GLU A 78 -10.66 3.91 -4.76
N ARG A 79 -9.90 2.85 -4.47
CA ARG A 79 -8.78 2.86 -3.51
C ARG A 79 -7.71 1.83 -3.84
N VAL A 80 -6.45 2.23 -3.67
CA VAL A 80 -5.27 1.38 -3.80
C VAL A 80 -4.37 1.52 -2.59
N HIS A 81 -3.83 0.41 -2.12
CA HIS A 81 -2.75 0.35 -1.15
C HIS A 81 -1.53 -0.28 -1.80
N VAL A 82 -0.35 0.22 -1.47
CA VAL A 82 0.90 -0.17 -2.08
C VAL A 82 1.93 -0.43 -1.00
N ILE A 83 2.61 -1.58 -1.10
CA ILE A 83 3.74 -1.98 -0.25
C ILE A 83 4.91 -2.45 -1.12
N GLU A 84 6.06 -2.70 -0.50
CA GLU A 84 7.22 -3.31 -1.16
C GLU A 84 7.22 -4.84 -1.06
N TYR A 85 7.83 -5.53 -2.03
CA TYR A 85 7.96 -7.01 -2.05
C TYR A 85 8.53 -7.59 -0.76
N ASP A 86 9.50 -6.91 -0.16
CA ASP A 86 10.18 -7.33 1.08
C ASP A 86 9.21 -7.41 2.29
N TRP A 87 8.00 -6.85 2.17
CA TRP A 87 6.95 -6.88 3.18
C TRP A 87 5.84 -7.88 2.90
N LEU A 88 5.78 -8.47 1.70
CA LEU A 88 4.66 -9.34 1.32
C LEU A 88 4.55 -10.57 2.23
N GLU A 89 5.66 -11.24 2.54
CA GLU A 89 5.60 -12.42 3.40
C GLU A 89 5.19 -12.04 4.83
N ARG A 90 5.73 -10.93 5.36
CA ARG A 90 5.31 -10.42 6.68
C ARG A 90 3.83 -10.05 6.71
N LEU A 91 3.29 -9.47 5.64
CA LEU A 91 1.87 -9.18 5.53
C LEU A 91 1.02 -10.46 5.58
N ARG A 92 1.49 -11.55 4.96
CA ARG A 92 0.77 -12.83 4.91
C ARG A 92 0.78 -13.58 6.25
N THR A 93 1.84 -13.41 7.04
CA THR A 93 2.06 -14.20 8.26
C THR A 93 1.87 -13.43 9.55
N VAL A 94 1.67 -12.10 9.51
CA VAL A 94 1.50 -11.29 10.72
C VAL A 94 0.21 -11.66 11.46
N GLU A 95 0.31 -11.82 12.77
CA GLU A 95 -0.86 -11.85 13.65
C GLU A 95 -1.23 -10.42 14.02
N LEU A 96 -2.21 -9.87 13.30
CA LEU A 96 -2.74 -8.55 13.55
C LEU A 96 -4.04 -8.65 14.35
N TYR A 97 -4.16 -7.84 15.40
CA TYR A 97 -5.33 -7.76 16.25
C TYR A 97 -6.00 -6.39 16.14
N ALA A 98 -7.33 -6.38 16.24
CA ALA A 98 -8.13 -5.17 16.36
C ALA A 98 -8.77 -5.08 17.74
N TYR A 99 -8.51 -3.98 18.42
CA TYR A 99 -9.16 -3.59 19.65
C TYR A 99 -10.33 -2.67 19.33
N ARG A 100 -11.53 -3.03 19.83
CA ARG A 100 -12.71 -2.16 19.77
C ARG A 100 -12.70 -1.24 20.97
N LEU A 101 -12.69 0.07 20.74
CA LEU A 101 -12.71 1.08 21.78
C LEU A 101 -14.04 1.86 21.71
N PRO A 102 -14.59 2.32 22.84
CA PRO A 102 -15.76 3.21 22.81
C PRO A 102 -15.40 4.50 22.06
N ALA A 103 -16.26 4.96 21.15
CA ALA A 103 -16.01 6.17 20.35
C ALA A 103 -16.18 7.47 21.16
N ALA A 104 -17.02 7.48 22.19
CA ALA A 104 -17.37 8.66 22.99
C ALA A 104 -16.17 9.51 23.50
N PRO A 105 -15.04 8.96 23.99
CA PRO A 105 -13.88 9.74 24.40
C PRO A 105 -13.04 10.30 23.25
N PHE A 106 -13.23 9.84 22.01
CA PHE A 106 -12.37 10.19 20.90
C PHE A 106 -12.84 11.44 20.15
N ARG A 107 -11.90 12.22 19.63
CA ARG A 107 -12.14 13.39 18.80
C ARG A 107 -11.34 13.29 17.50
N PRO A 108 -11.85 13.79 16.36
CA PRO A 108 -11.10 13.82 15.11
C PRO A 108 -9.76 14.53 15.26
N PHE A 109 -8.72 14.00 14.61
CA PHE A 109 -7.37 14.53 14.64
C PHE A 109 -6.76 14.56 13.24
N GLY A 110 -6.04 15.65 12.95
CA GLY A 110 -5.41 15.90 11.66
C GLY A 110 -6.18 16.89 10.78
N GLY A 111 -5.46 17.53 9.86
CA GLY A 111 -6.01 18.50 8.90
C GLY A 111 -5.22 18.49 7.58
N PRO A 112 -5.83 18.88 6.45
CA PRO A 112 -7.15 19.53 6.31
C PRO A 112 -8.36 18.59 6.48
N ALA A 113 -8.18 17.27 6.36
CA ALA A 113 -9.16 16.26 6.76
C ALA A 113 -8.60 15.40 7.90
N PRO A 114 -9.43 14.98 8.87
CA PRO A 114 -8.98 14.08 9.92
C PRO A 114 -8.49 12.74 9.35
N HIS A 115 -7.34 12.28 9.82
CA HIS A 115 -6.77 10.98 9.45
C HIS A 115 -6.77 9.97 10.60
N ALA A 116 -7.13 10.42 11.81
CA ALA A 116 -7.26 9.60 13.00
C ALA A 116 -8.30 10.19 13.94
N VAL A 117 -8.61 9.44 14.99
CA VAL A 117 -9.31 9.96 16.16
C VAL A 117 -8.43 9.75 17.40
N VAL A 118 -8.43 10.71 18.32
CA VAL A 118 -7.60 10.68 19.53
C VAL A 118 -8.40 10.88 20.80
N ALA A 119 -7.97 10.24 21.89
CA ALA A 119 -8.42 10.53 23.24
C ALA A 119 -7.24 10.99 24.10
N THR A 120 -7.49 11.92 25.01
CA THR A 120 -6.49 12.49 25.93
C THR A 120 -6.50 11.84 27.32
N ARG A 121 -7.36 10.84 27.52
CA ARG A 121 -7.51 10.08 28.76
C ARG A 121 -7.35 8.57 28.49
N PRO A 122 -7.02 7.76 29.50
CA PRO A 122 -7.02 6.32 29.36
C PRO A 122 -8.36 5.78 28.85
N VAL A 123 -8.29 4.74 28.02
CA VAL A 123 -9.46 4.06 27.44
C VAL A 123 -9.29 2.56 27.57
N ASP A 124 -10.29 1.92 28.17
CA ASP A 124 -10.39 0.47 28.22
C ASP A 124 -11.08 -0.07 26.96
N PRO A 125 -10.60 -1.18 26.38
CA PRO A 125 -11.28 -1.86 25.28
C PRO A 125 -12.67 -2.37 25.68
N LEU A 126 -13.57 -2.44 24.70
CA LEU A 126 -14.91 -2.99 24.87
C LEU A 126 -14.92 -4.53 25.06
N GLY A 127 -13.79 -5.18 24.80
CA GLY A 127 -13.62 -6.62 24.90
C GLY A 127 -12.19 -7.04 24.54
N PRO A 128 -11.91 -8.35 24.54
CA PRO A 128 -10.61 -8.87 24.13
C PRO A 128 -10.30 -8.51 22.67
N PRO A 129 -9.01 -8.41 22.30
CA PRO A 129 -8.61 -8.17 20.92
C PRO A 129 -9.12 -9.26 19.98
N GLU A 130 -9.63 -8.85 18.82
CA GLU A 130 -10.11 -9.77 17.78
C GLU A 130 -9.01 -9.94 16.71
N PRO A 131 -8.63 -11.19 16.34
CA PRO A 131 -7.75 -11.41 15.20
C PRO A 131 -8.37 -10.81 13.93
N VAL A 132 -7.58 -10.04 13.17
CA VAL A 132 -8.03 -9.45 11.91
C VAL A 132 -8.17 -10.51 10.81
N GLY A 133 -7.35 -11.57 10.87
CA GLY A 133 -7.35 -12.68 9.93
C GLY A 133 -6.55 -12.38 8.66
N ASP A 134 -6.97 -12.97 7.54
CA ASP A 134 -6.29 -12.84 6.25
C ASP A 134 -6.40 -11.41 5.69
N LEU A 135 -5.28 -10.68 5.75
CA LEU A 135 -5.20 -9.29 5.30
C LEU A 135 -5.36 -9.15 3.79
N LEU A 136 -4.91 -10.13 2.99
CA LEU A 136 -5.07 -10.09 1.52
C LEU A 136 -6.55 -10.24 1.15
N ARG A 137 -7.21 -11.23 1.75
CA ARG A 137 -8.66 -11.42 1.60
C ARG A 137 -9.41 -10.18 2.06
N LEU A 138 -9.01 -9.57 3.17
CA LEU A 138 -9.68 -8.40 3.69
C LEU A 138 -9.60 -7.17 2.75
N HIS A 139 -8.46 -6.97 2.08
CA HIS A 139 -8.34 -5.96 1.03
C HIS A 139 -9.25 -6.28 -0.17
N ARG A 140 -9.23 -7.53 -0.63
CA ARG A 140 -10.07 -7.99 -1.76
C ARG A 140 -11.56 -7.81 -1.49
N ASP A 141 -12.03 -8.24 -0.33
CA ASP A 141 -13.44 -8.17 0.06
C ASP A 141 -13.89 -6.70 0.24
N ALA A 142 -12.95 -5.80 0.54
CA ALA A 142 -13.20 -4.36 0.60
C ALA A 142 -13.08 -3.65 -0.77
N GLY A 143 -12.78 -4.37 -1.86
CA GLY A 143 -12.57 -3.80 -3.19
C GLY A 143 -11.31 -2.90 -3.28
N ILE A 144 -10.39 -3.05 -2.32
CA ILE A 144 -9.14 -2.28 -2.28
C ILE A 144 -8.08 -3.07 -3.02
N GLN A 145 -7.52 -2.47 -4.07
CA GLN A 145 -6.39 -3.07 -4.76
C GLN A 145 -5.15 -2.99 -3.87
N LEU A 146 -4.52 -4.12 -3.58
CA LEU A 146 -3.21 -4.17 -2.95
C LEU A 146 -2.14 -4.44 -4.01
N ARG A 147 -1.19 -3.52 -4.15
CA ARG A 147 -0.05 -3.65 -5.06
C ARG A 147 1.22 -3.88 -4.28
N VAL A 148 2.09 -4.69 -4.87
CA VAL A 148 3.41 -4.98 -4.35
C VAL A 148 4.42 -4.51 -5.38
N LEU A 149 5.29 -3.59 -5.01
CA LEU A 149 6.29 -2.97 -5.89
C LEU A 149 7.71 -3.28 -5.42
N ASP A 150 8.69 -3.06 -6.29
CA ASP A 150 10.09 -3.12 -5.88
C ASP A 150 10.47 -1.97 -4.94
N ASN A 151 9.87 -0.79 -5.14
CA ASN A 151 10.16 0.46 -4.42
C ASN A 151 8.91 1.37 -4.43
N LEU A 152 8.61 2.05 -3.31
CA LEU A 152 7.43 2.93 -3.19
C LEU A 152 7.55 4.32 -3.82
N TRP A 153 8.75 4.87 -3.99
CA TRP A 153 8.94 6.31 -4.23
C TRP A 153 8.37 6.79 -5.56
N GLY A 154 8.45 5.97 -6.62
CA GLY A 154 7.80 6.29 -7.90
C GLY A 154 6.30 6.50 -7.75
N PHE A 155 5.61 5.56 -7.08
CA PHE A 155 4.18 5.68 -6.79
C PHE A 155 3.88 6.86 -5.85
N TRP A 156 4.72 7.08 -4.83
CA TRP A 156 4.55 8.16 -3.86
C TRP A 156 4.68 9.55 -4.50
N ASN A 157 5.65 9.73 -5.39
CA ASN A 157 5.84 10.98 -6.14
C ASN A 157 4.65 11.26 -7.08
N ASP A 158 4.11 10.21 -7.70
CA ASP A 158 2.94 10.30 -8.58
C ASP A 158 1.65 10.69 -7.83
N VAL A 159 1.42 10.13 -6.63
CA VAL A 159 0.20 10.38 -5.86
C VAL A 159 0.21 11.74 -5.18
N THR A 160 1.36 12.19 -4.66
CA THR A 160 1.48 13.46 -3.93
C THR A 160 1.27 14.69 -4.80
N THR A 161 1.41 14.54 -6.12
CA THR A 161 1.17 15.58 -7.13
C THR A 161 -0.19 15.45 -7.84
N SER A 162 -1.04 14.51 -7.40
CA SER A 162 -2.33 14.21 -8.02
C SER A 162 -3.52 14.89 -7.32
N THR A 163 -4.70 14.76 -7.90
CA THR A 163 -6.00 15.17 -7.31
C THR A 163 -6.65 14.10 -6.42
N LEU A 164 -5.94 13.03 -6.08
CA LEU A 164 -6.43 11.98 -5.19
C LEU A 164 -6.27 12.36 -3.72
N GLY A 165 -7.10 11.78 -2.86
CA GLY A 165 -6.77 11.69 -1.44
C GLY A 165 -5.66 10.66 -1.24
N PHE A 166 -4.70 10.93 -0.35
CA PHE A 166 -3.59 10.03 -0.13
C PHE A 166 -3.09 10.04 1.32
N SER A 167 -2.39 8.98 1.69
CA SER A 167 -1.67 8.86 2.96
C SER A 167 -0.44 7.96 2.80
N GLY A 168 0.61 8.31 3.54
CA GLY A 168 1.85 7.57 3.62
C GLY A 168 2.15 7.25 5.07
N ILE A 169 2.26 5.96 5.41
CA ILE A 169 2.56 5.50 6.76
C ILE A 169 3.89 4.76 6.74
N ARG A 170 4.77 5.08 7.69
CA ARG A 170 6.09 4.45 7.84
C ARG A 170 6.97 4.54 6.59
N LEU A 171 6.79 5.54 5.73
CA LEU A 171 7.58 5.68 4.49
C LEU A 171 9.11 5.77 4.72
N ARG A 172 9.54 6.18 5.91
CA ARG A 172 10.96 6.15 6.32
C ARG A 172 11.55 4.73 6.37
N ASP A 173 10.69 3.72 6.49
CA ASP A 173 11.06 2.30 6.57
C ASP A 173 10.98 1.64 5.16
N ALA A 174 10.66 2.43 4.12
CA ALA A 174 10.74 2.01 2.71
C ALA A 174 12.20 1.89 2.27
N LYS A 175 12.42 1.21 1.13
CA LYS A 175 13.73 1.25 0.47
C LYS A 175 14.14 2.69 0.14
N PRO A 176 15.44 3.00 0.03
CA PRO A 176 15.90 4.34 -0.34
C PRO A 176 15.26 4.83 -1.65
N ASP A 177 15.06 6.14 -1.77
CA ASP A 177 14.66 6.75 -3.04
C ASP A 177 15.84 6.65 -4.02
N GLU A 178 15.68 5.80 -5.03
CA GLU A 178 16.69 5.62 -6.09
C GLU A 178 16.71 6.80 -7.07
N GLY A 179 15.82 7.80 -6.88
CA GLY A 179 15.56 8.86 -7.82
C GLY A 179 14.86 8.33 -9.08
N PRO A 180 14.62 9.18 -10.09
CA PRO A 180 14.21 8.69 -11.38
C PRO A 180 15.31 7.73 -11.88
N ARG A 181 14.99 6.45 -11.99
CA ARG A 181 15.84 5.50 -12.72
C ARG A 181 16.08 6.13 -14.08
N SER A 182 17.29 6.62 -14.30
CA SER A 182 17.76 6.90 -15.65
C SER A 182 17.46 5.61 -16.39
N GLN A 183 16.59 5.66 -17.39
CA GLN A 183 16.41 4.53 -18.27
C GLN A 183 17.82 4.17 -18.72
N ALA A 184 18.36 3.07 -18.20
CA ALA A 184 19.57 2.49 -18.74
C ALA A 184 19.24 2.36 -20.21
N THR A 185 19.99 3.10 -21.02
CA THR A 185 19.86 3.20 -22.46
C THR A 185 19.46 1.83 -22.96
N ALA A 186 18.25 1.73 -23.53
CA ALA A 186 17.86 0.56 -24.26
C ALA A 186 19.01 0.29 -25.23
N GLY A 187 19.80 -0.74 -24.92
CA GLY A 187 20.95 -1.12 -25.71
C GLY A 187 20.46 -1.19 -27.14
N THR A 188 21.12 -0.39 -27.99
CA THR A 188 20.95 -0.35 -29.43
C THR A 188 20.53 -1.72 -29.91
N ALA A 189 19.34 -1.81 -30.50
CA ALA A 189 18.89 -3.01 -31.19
C ALA A 189 20.04 -3.47 -32.09
N LEU A 190 20.63 -4.63 -31.76
CA LEU A 190 21.53 -5.30 -32.68
C LEU A 190 20.62 -5.78 -33.80
N GLU A 191 20.58 -5.02 -34.90
CA GLU A 191 19.93 -5.44 -36.13
C GLU A 191 20.41 -6.87 -36.48
N PRO A 192 19.52 -7.78 -36.90
CA PRO A 192 19.97 -9.05 -37.42
C PRO A 192 20.74 -8.78 -38.71
N SER A 193 22.07 -8.86 -38.63
CA SER A 193 22.95 -8.88 -39.78
C SER A 193 22.48 -9.98 -40.73
N THR A 194 21.89 -9.59 -41.85
CA THR A 194 21.61 -10.48 -42.97
C THR A 194 22.94 -11.01 -43.51
N ARG A 195 23.37 -12.17 -43.00
CA ARG A 195 24.34 -13.01 -43.70
C ARG A 195 23.65 -13.62 -44.90
N THR A 196 23.92 -13.05 -46.06
CA THR A 196 23.70 -13.66 -47.36
C THR A 196 24.33 -15.06 -47.37
N ALA A 197 23.51 -16.09 -47.53
CA ALA A 197 23.97 -17.45 -47.77
C ALA A 197 24.70 -17.52 -49.12
N PRO A 198 25.82 -18.28 -49.24
CA PRO A 198 26.49 -18.45 -50.53
C PRO A 198 25.63 -19.31 -51.47
N PRO A 199 25.72 -19.12 -52.80
CA PRO A 199 24.89 -19.86 -53.74
C PRO A 199 25.22 -21.36 -53.72
N VAL A 200 24.17 -22.17 -53.54
CA VAL A 200 24.21 -23.63 -53.68
C VAL A 200 24.57 -23.95 -55.14
N ARG A 201 25.75 -24.52 -55.36
CA ARG A 201 26.12 -25.12 -56.65
C ARG A 201 25.25 -26.34 -56.92
N VAL A 202 24.26 -26.20 -57.79
CA VAL A 202 23.54 -27.32 -58.39
C VAL A 202 24.50 -28.08 -59.31
N ARG A 203 24.97 -29.26 -58.88
CA ARG A 203 25.64 -30.21 -59.79
C ARG A 203 24.57 -30.79 -60.72
N ARG A 204 24.58 -30.36 -61.99
CA ARG A 204 23.87 -31.07 -63.07
C ARG A 204 24.40 -32.51 -63.15
N ARG A 205 23.54 -33.49 -62.86
CA ARG A 205 23.75 -34.87 -63.31
C ARG A 205 23.53 -34.89 -64.82
N LEU A 206 24.58 -35.20 -65.57
CA LEU A 206 24.47 -35.61 -66.96
C LEU A 206 24.11 -37.10 -66.96
N THR A 207 22.94 -37.43 -67.50
CA THR A 207 22.56 -38.80 -67.87
C THR A 207 23.17 -39.12 -69.23
N PRO A 208 23.79 -40.28 -69.46
CA PRO A 208 24.25 -40.68 -70.79
C PRO A 208 23.08 -41.25 -71.62
N PRO A 209 23.17 -41.24 -72.96
CA PRO A 209 22.13 -41.79 -73.81
C PRO A 209 22.39 -43.28 -74.11
N GLY A 210 21.31 -44.06 -74.20
CA GLY A 210 21.27 -45.37 -74.87
C GLY A 210 21.82 -46.54 -74.07
#